data_AF-A0A3C1IHK7-F1
#
_entry.id   AF-A0A3C1IHK7-F1
#
_cell.length_a   1.000
_cell.length_b   1.000
_cell.length_c   1.000
_cell.angle_alpha   90.00
_cell.angle_beta   90.00
_cell.angle_gamma   90.00
#
_symmetry.space_group_name_H-M   'P 1'
#
loop_
_entity.id
_entity.type
_entity.pdbx_description
1 polymer ?
#
loop_
_entity_poly.entity_id
_entity_poly.type
_entity_poly.pdbx_seq_one_letter_code
_entity_poly.pdbx_strand_id
1 'polypeptide(L)' 'RALIVPMGGFSHQDCLGGAIEDPELRQIFLDVARSKLKAEIALHILPEHISAPAVTDKIITVLKTLTLDQFL' A
#
# COMPACT_ATOMS: atom_id res chain seq x y z
N ARG A 1 -11.21 -5.95 -5.83
CA ARG A 1 -10.81 -5.21 -4.59
C ARG A 1 -9.29 -5.08 -4.60
N ALA A 2 -8.70 -4.12 -3.88
CA ALA A 2 -7.25 -3.94 -3.89
C ALA A 2 -6.70 -3.49 -2.53
N LEU A 3 -5.45 -3.88 -2.24
CA LEU A 3 -4.61 -3.35 -1.17
C LEU A 3 -3.36 -2.71 -1.78
N ILE A 4 -3.02 -1.52 -1.31
CA ILE A 4 -1.82 -0.78 -1.69
C ILE A 4 -0.94 -0.66 -0.44
N VAL A 5 0.33 -1.06 -0.53
CA VAL A 5 1.27 -1.06 0.58
C VAL A 5 2.47 -0.15 0.27
N PRO A 6 2.55 1.05 0.89
CA PRO A 6 3.67 1.97 0.74
C PRO A 6 4.82 1.60 1.70
N MET A 7 5.84 0.94 1.18
CA MET A 7 6.98 0.40 1.92
C MET A 7 7.95 1.47 2.41
N GLY A 8 7.82 2.72 1.97
CA GLY A 8 8.60 3.84 2.49
C GLY A 8 8.05 4.41 3.80
N GLY A 9 6.90 3.94 4.26
CA GLY A 9 6.29 4.36 5.53
C GLY A 9 4.77 4.47 5.50
N PHE A 10 4.12 4.07 6.59
CA PHE A 10 2.66 4.07 6.73
C PHE A 10 2.09 5.37 7.32
N SER A 11 2.95 6.23 7.86
CA SER A 11 2.54 7.53 8.39
C SER A 11 3.73 8.49 8.39
N HIS A 12 3.46 9.78 8.57
CA HIS A 12 4.50 10.82 8.65
C HIS A 12 5.66 10.49 9.62
N GLN A 13 5.37 9.81 10.74
CA GLN A 13 6.38 9.45 11.75
C GLN A 13 6.93 8.03 11.58
N ASP A 14 6.29 7.19 10.77
CA ASP A 14 6.74 5.86 10.41
C ASP A 14 7.51 5.94 9.09
N CYS A 15 8.72 6.48 9.12
CA CYS A 15 9.59 6.61 7.96
C CYS A 15 11.06 6.57 8.40
N LEU A 16 12.00 6.59 7.46
CA LEU A 16 13.43 6.61 7.77
C LEU A 16 13.79 7.84 8.63
N GLY A 17 14.30 7.61 9.84
CA GLY A 17 14.61 8.64 10.84
C GLY A 17 13.40 9.19 11.59
N GLY A 18 12.20 8.62 11.39
CA GLY A 18 10.97 9.06 12.05
C GLY A 18 10.87 8.62 13.52
N ALA A 19 10.04 9.30 14.31
CA ALA A 19 9.97 9.08 15.76
C ALA A 19 9.46 7.68 16.17
N ILE A 20 8.73 7.00 15.28
CA ILE A 20 8.21 5.65 15.51
C ILE A 20 8.73 4.67 14.45
N GLU A 21 9.87 4.97 13.84
CA GLU A 21 10.46 4.08 12.86
C GLU A 21 10.70 2.69 13.45
N ASP A 22 10.15 1.68 12.78
CA ASP A 22 10.50 0.29 12.97
C ASP A 22 10.89 -0.30 11.59
N PRO A 23 12.17 -0.65 11.39
CA PRO A 23 12.65 -1.18 10.11
C PRO A 23 11.97 -2.48 9.68
N GLU A 24 11.52 -3.33 10.61
CA GLU A 24 10.94 -4.63 10.31
C GLU A 24 9.42 -4.58 10.13
N LEU A 25 8.75 -3.60 10.76
CA LEU A 25 7.29 -3.46 10.74
C LEU A 25 6.68 -3.57 9.34
N ARG A 26 7.26 -2.88 8.36
CA ARG A 26 6.71 -2.81 7.00
C ARG A 26 6.82 -4.14 6.28
N GLN A 27 7.93 -4.84 6.49
CA GLN A 27 8.16 -6.17 5.94
C GLN A 27 7.24 -7.20 6.60
N ILE A 28 7.11 -7.17 7.93
CA ILE A 28 6.19 -8.02 8.69
C ILE A 28 4.75 -7.80 8.22
N PHE A 29 4.31 -6.55 8.07
CA PHE A 29 2.99 -6.23 7.55
C PHE A 29 2.79 -6.86 6.16
N LEU A 30 3.75 -6.69 5.25
CA LEU A 30 3.67 -7.22 3.89
C LEU A 30 3.57 -8.75 3.87
N ASP A 31 4.36 -9.43 4.70
CA ASP A 31 4.37 -10.89 4.78
C ASP A 31 3.06 -11.42 5.36
N VAL A 32 2.54 -10.78 6.42
CA VAL A 32 1.22 -11.10 6.98
C VAL A 32 0.13 -10.84 5.95
N ALA A 33 0.14 -9.69 5.28
CA ALA A 33 -0.83 -9.36 4.25
C ALA A 33 -0.82 -10.41 3.13
N ARG A 34 0.35 -10.78 2.59
CA ARG A 34 0.47 -11.84 1.58
C ARG A 34 -0.12 -13.17 2.05
N SER A 35 0.10 -13.55 3.31
CA SER A 35 -0.40 -14.81 3.86
C SER A 35 -1.91 -14.84 4.13
N LYS A 36 -2.54 -13.67 4.29
CA LYS A 36 -3.95 -13.56 4.70
C LYS A 36 -4.87 -13.00 3.62
N LEU A 37 -4.32 -12.34 2.60
CA LEU A 37 -5.09 -11.76 1.52
C LEU A 37 -5.77 -12.87 0.71
N LYS A 38 -7.06 -12.66 0.44
CA LYS A 38 -7.81 -13.52 -0.47
C LYS A 38 -7.35 -13.27 -1.91
N ALA A 39 -7.43 -14.30 -2.75
CA ALA A 39 -6.94 -14.26 -4.13
C ALA A 39 -7.63 -13.16 -4.98
N GLU A 40 -8.87 -12.79 -4.68
CA GLU A 40 -9.62 -11.73 -5.39
C GLU A 40 -9.21 -10.29 -5.01
N ILE A 41 -8.28 -10.12 -4.06
CA ILE A 41 -7.75 -8.81 -3.67
C ILE A 41 -6.39 -8.62 -4.32
N ALA A 42 -6.31 -7.68 -5.27
CA ALA A 42 -5.04 -7.32 -5.89
C ALA A 42 -4.12 -6.63 -4.88
N LEU A 43 -2.89 -7.14 -4.73
CA LEU A 43 -1.86 -6.55 -3.89
C LEU A 43 -0.91 -5.69 -4.74
N HIS A 44 -0.79 -4.41 -4.40
CA HIS A 44 0.15 -3.48 -5.00
C HIS A 44 1.17 -3.04 -3.96
N ILE A 45 2.46 -3.22 -4.26
CA ILE A 45 3.56 -2.88 -3.36
C ILE A 45 4.32 -1.71 -4.00
N LEU A 46 4.54 -0.66 -3.23
CA LEU A 46 5.21 0.56 -3.67
C LEU A 46 6.37 0.87 -2.75
N PRO A 47 7.58 1.18 -3.25
CA PRO A 47 8.70 1.52 -2.39
C PRO A 47 8.53 2.87 -1.68
N GLU A 48 7.59 3.70 -2.10
CA GLU A 48 7.44 5.07 -1.61
C GLU A 48 6.74 5.16 -0.24
N HIS A 49 6.95 6.29 0.45
CA HIS A 49 6.23 6.68 1.66
C HIS A 49 4.77 7.01 1.34
N ILE A 50 3.84 6.77 2.27
CA ILE A 50 2.39 6.99 2.06
C ILE A 50 2.03 8.38 1.52
N SER A 51 2.79 9.42 1.89
CA SER A 51 2.58 10.80 1.43
C SER A 51 3.26 11.13 0.08
N ALA A 52 3.95 10.18 -0.55
CA ALA A 52 4.55 10.41 -1.85
C ALA A 52 3.46 10.53 -2.94
N PRO A 53 3.58 11.47 -3.89
CA PRO A 53 2.60 11.64 -4.97
C PRO A 53 2.30 10.34 -5.74
N ALA A 54 3.32 9.50 -5.97
CA ALA A 54 3.18 8.22 -6.65
C ALA A 54 2.17 7.27 -5.99
N VAL A 55 2.04 7.30 -4.65
CA VAL A 55 1.06 6.50 -3.92
C VAL A 55 -0.36 7.00 -4.22
N THR A 56 -0.55 8.32 -4.22
CA THR A 56 -1.83 8.95 -4.60
C THR A 56 -2.21 8.60 -6.04
N ASP A 57 -1.28 8.73 -6.98
CA ASP A 57 -1.52 8.40 -8.39
C ASP A 57 -1.93 6.93 -8.57
N LYS A 58 -1.30 6.02 -7.80
CA LYS A 58 -1.66 4.61 -7.78
C LYS A 58 -3.07 4.39 -7.22
N ILE A 59 -3.43 5.03 -6.10
CA ILE A 59 -4.77 4.96 -5.52
C ILE A 59 -5.81 5.38 -6.55
N ILE A 60 -5.63 6.54 -7.20
CA ILE A 60 -6.57 7.04 -8.21
C ILE A 60 -6.69 6.08 -9.39
N THR A 61 -5.58 5.55 -9.88
CA THR A 61 -5.57 4.56 -10.96
C THR A 61 -6.37 3.31 -10.59
N VAL A 62 -6.11 2.75 -9.41
CA VAL A 62 -6.79 1.55 -8.91
C VAL A 62 -8.29 1.80 -8.73
N LEU A 63 -8.67 2.95 -8.17
CA LEU A 63 -10.08 3.31 -8.01
C LEU A 63 -10.79 3.40 -9.37
N LYS A 64 -10.18 4.04 -10.37
CA LYS A 64 -10.75 4.13 -11.72
C LYS A 64 -10.98 2.74 -12.34
N THR A 65 -10.01 1.83 -12.22
CA THR A 65 -10.15 0.45 -12.71
C THR A 65 -11.31 -0.26 -12.01
N LEU A 66 -11.37 -0.20 -10.68
CA LEU A 66 -12.44 -0.86 -9.92
C LEU A 66 -13.83 -0.29 -10.19
N THR A 67 -13.95 0.98 -10.60
CA THR A 67 -15.23 1.57 -11.00
C THR A 67 -15.64 1.20 -12.41
N LEU A 68 -14.69 1.09 -13.36
CA LEU A 68 -14.99 0.69 -14.74
C LEU A 68 -15.49 -0.75 -14.81
N ASP A 69 -14.91 -1.64 -14.00
CA ASP A 69 -15.36 -3.04 -13.87
C ASP A 69 -16.77 -3.19 -13.27
N GLN A 70 -17.36 -2.14 -12.68
CA GLN A 70 -18.74 -2.18 -12.19
C GLN A 70 -19.78 -1.86 -13.28
N PHE A 71 -19.36 -1.33 -14.43
CA PHE A 71 -20.25 -0.93 -15.52
C PHE A 71 -20.16 -1.86 -16.74
N LEU A 72 -19.38 -2.92 -16.67
CA LEU A 72 -19.24 -3.99 -17.67
C LEU A 72 -19.75 -5.32 -17.09
#